data_AF-A0A7V9Q540-F1
#
_entry.id   AF-A0A7V9Q540-F1
#
_cell.length_a   1.000
_cell.length_b   1.000
_cell.length_c   1.000
_cell.angle_alpha   90.00
_cell.angle_beta   90.00
_cell.angle_gamma   90.00
#
_symmetry.space_group_name_H-M   'P 1'
#
loop_
_entity.id
_entity.type
_entity.pdbx_description
1 polymer ?
#
loop_
_entity_poly.entity_id
_entity_poly.type
_entity_poly.pdbx_seq_one_letter_code
_entity_poly.pdbx_strand_id
1 'polypeptide(L)'
;MFKFDAEKSVEFCDGLRRRDFLHAGSLAFFGLTLNDLFSLKARGAVNDKKDVNCILLFLVGGPSQLDTWDMKPNAPAEVRGPYRPIPTNVAGIQVSEIFPRMARHADKYSMVRSVY
;
A
#
# COMPACT_ATOMS: atom_id res chain seq x y z
N MET A 1 -16.14 28.04 -17.18
CA MET A 1 -16.25 26.56 -17.11
C MET A 1 -14.97 26.04 -16.49
N PHE A 2 -14.95 25.93 -15.16
CA PHE A 2 -13.73 25.60 -14.42
C PHE A 2 -13.71 24.10 -14.13
N LYS A 3 -12.77 23.39 -14.77
CA LYS A 3 -12.43 22.00 -14.44
C LYS A 3 -11.28 22.01 -13.45
N PHE A 4 -11.48 21.38 -12.30
CA PHE A 4 -10.44 21.11 -11.32
C PHE A 4 -10.15 19.61 -11.30
N ASP A 5 -9.48 19.11 -12.34
CA ASP A 5 -8.95 17.75 -12.34
C ASP A 5 -7.50 17.76 -11.84
N ALA A 6 -7.19 16.80 -10.96
CA ALA A 6 -5.84 16.33 -10.72
C ALA A 6 -5.77 14.89 -11.23
N GLU A 7 -4.89 14.63 -12.21
CA GLU A 7 -4.80 13.34 -12.92
C GLU A 7 -4.34 12.18 -12.00
N LYS A 8 -3.66 12.51 -10.91
CA LYS A 8 -3.45 11.63 -9.76
C LYS A 8 -3.33 12.45 -8.49
N SER A 9 -3.74 11.84 -7.40
CA SER A 9 -4.11 12.56 -6.20
C SER A 9 -3.10 12.19 -5.07
N VAL A 10 -2.46 13.17 -4.40
CA VAL A 10 -1.68 12.99 -3.14
C VAL A 10 -2.56 12.77 -1.89
N GLU A 11 -2.68 11.53 -1.40
CA GLU A 11 -3.51 11.15 -0.25
C GLU A 11 -2.82 11.37 1.10
N PHE A 12 -3.59 11.82 2.10
CA PHE A 12 -3.19 11.79 3.52
C PHE A 12 -3.58 10.43 4.12
N CYS A 13 -3.09 10.05 5.30
CA CYS A 13 -3.31 8.72 5.90
C CYS A 13 -4.79 8.42 6.25
N ASP A 14 -5.65 9.43 6.30
CA ASP A 14 -7.11 9.34 6.43
C ASP A 14 -7.84 9.43 5.08
N GLY A 15 -7.08 9.60 3.98
CA GLY A 15 -7.56 9.72 2.62
C GLY A 15 -8.22 11.06 2.27
N LEU A 16 -8.31 12.03 3.20
CA LEU A 16 -9.11 13.25 3.03
C LEU A 16 -8.27 14.48 2.71
N ARG A 17 -8.71 15.31 1.77
CA ARG A 17 -8.09 16.58 1.41
C ARG A 17 -9.01 17.76 1.63
N ARG A 18 -8.39 18.94 1.70
CA ARG A 18 -9.09 20.24 1.63
C ARG A 18 -10.01 20.37 0.41
N ARG A 19 -9.61 19.80 -0.73
CA ARG A 19 -10.46 19.79 -1.94
C ARG A 19 -11.66 18.85 -1.83
N ASP A 20 -11.52 17.75 -1.10
CA ASP A 20 -12.63 16.83 -0.86
C ASP A 20 -13.69 17.48 0.04
N PHE A 21 -13.27 18.29 1.01
CA PHE A 21 -14.18 19.11 1.81
C PHE A 21 -14.94 20.14 0.97
N LEU A 22 -14.26 20.87 0.08
CA LEU A 22 -14.90 21.84 -0.81
C LEU A 22 -15.81 21.16 -1.85
N HIS A 23 -15.42 20.00 -2.38
CA HIS A 23 -16.28 19.20 -3.25
C HIS A 23 -17.52 18.69 -2.51
N ALA A 24 -17.35 18.08 -1.34
CA ALA A 24 -18.47 17.61 -0.53
C ALA A 24 -19.41 18.77 -0.13
N GLY A 25 -18.86 19.93 0.22
CA GLY A 25 -19.63 21.14 0.53
C GLY A 25 -20.39 21.70 -0.69
N SER A 26 -19.84 21.58 -1.90
CA SER A 26 -20.50 21.99 -3.13
C SER A 26 -21.71 21.11 -3.50
N LEU A 27 -21.77 19.86 -3.03
CA LEU A 27 -22.91 18.96 -3.28
C LEU A 27 -24.21 19.49 -2.66
N ALA A 28 -24.11 20.20 -1.52
CA ALA A 28 -25.25 20.83 -0.88
C ALA A 28 -25.87 21.95 -1.75
N PHE A 29 -25.06 22.64 -2.55
CA PHE A 29 -25.53 23.64 -3.50
C PHE A 29 -26.38 23.01 -4.62
N PHE A 30 -26.11 21.75 -4.97
CA PHE A 30 -26.88 20.98 -5.95
C PHE A 30 -28.01 20.14 -5.32
N GLY A 31 -28.32 20.36 -4.04
CA GLY A 31 -29.43 19.70 -3.34
C GLY A 31 -29.15 18.23 -2.97
N LEU A 32 -27.92 17.75 -3.10
CA LEU A 32 -27.53 16.42 -2.64
C LEU A 32 -27.13 16.49 -1.17
N THR A 33 -28.01 15.99 -0.30
CA THR A 33 -27.82 16.01 1.15
C THR A 33 -27.35 14.64 1.68
N LEU A 34 -26.85 14.63 2.92
CA LEU A 34 -26.56 13.37 3.63
C LEU A 34 -27.79 12.47 3.77
N ASN A 35 -28.99 13.04 3.90
CA ASN A 35 -30.23 12.27 3.96
C ASN A 35 -30.51 11.55 2.64
N ASP A 36 -30.21 12.17 1.50
CA ASP A 36 -30.34 11.55 0.18
C ASP A 36 -29.35 10.38 0.03
N LEU A 37 -28.12 10.56 0.51
CA LEU A 37 -27.13 9.48 0.55
C LEU A 37 -27.61 8.31 1.41
N PHE A 38 -28.16 8.56 2.60
CA PHE A 38 -28.70 7.50 3.45
C PHE A 38 -29.93 6.82 2.84
N SER A 39 -30.81 7.57 2.17
CA SER A 39 -31.95 7.01 1.43
C SER A 39 -31.49 6.12 0.26
N LEU A 40 -30.49 6.56 -0.49
CA LEU A 40 -29.89 5.78 -1.59
C LEU A 40 -29.16 4.53 -1.08
N LYS A 41 -28.46 4.62 0.06
CA LYS A 41 -27.87 3.46 0.74
C LYS A 41 -28.94 2.45 1.18
N ALA A 42 -30.02 2.91 1.79
CA ALA A 42 -31.15 2.06 2.19
C ALA A 42 -31.82 1.37 1.00
N ARG A 43 -31.82 2.01 -0.18
CA ARG A 43 -32.32 1.46 -1.45
C ARG A 43 -31.31 0.56 -2.17
N GLY A 44 -30.11 0.36 -1.63
CA GLY A 44 -29.05 -0.43 -2.26
C GLY A 44 -28.46 0.22 -3.53
N ALA A 45 -28.73 1.51 -3.77
CA ALA A 45 -28.23 2.24 -4.94
C ALA A 45 -26.79 2.74 -4.78
N VAL A 46 -26.19 2.54 -3.60
CA VAL A 46 -24.80 2.87 -3.30
C VAL A 46 -24.00 1.59 -3.19
N ASN A 47 -22.94 1.48 -3.99
CA ASN A 47 -22.03 0.34 -3.93
C ASN A 47 -21.13 0.50 -2.69
N ASP A 48 -21.47 -0.18 -1.59
CA ASP A 48 -20.70 -0.16 -0.33
C ASP A 48 -19.45 -1.05 -0.38
N LYS A 49 -19.10 -1.62 -1.55
CA LYS A 49 -17.93 -2.48 -1.72
C LYS A 49 -16.63 -1.67 -1.66
N LYS A 50 -16.14 -1.46 -0.43
CA LYS A 50 -14.74 -1.10 -0.16
C LYS A 50 -14.19 -1.82 1.09
N ASP A 51 -14.63 -3.05 1.33
CA ASP A 51 -13.98 -3.86 2.35
C ASP A 51 -12.65 -4.40 1.80
N VAL A 52 -11.59 -3.63 2.04
CA VAL A 52 -10.21 -4.08 1.87
C VAL A 52 -9.91 -5.03 3.03
N ASN A 53 -9.98 -6.33 2.77
CA ASN A 53 -9.55 -7.34 3.73
C ASN A 53 -8.02 -7.28 3.87
N CYS A 54 -7.53 -6.94 5.07
CA CYS A 54 -6.11 -6.86 5.39
C CYS A 54 -5.73 -7.97 6.36
N ILE A 55 -4.67 -8.72 6.04
CA ILE A 55 -4.04 -9.67 6.96
C ILE A 55 -2.73 -9.06 7.42
N LEU A 56 -2.65 -8.70 8.71
CA LEU A 56 -1.43 -8.21 9.32
C LEU A 56 -0.68 -9.36 9.98
N LEU A 57 0.52 -9.67 9.47
CA LEU A 57 1.45 -10.59 10.10
C LEU A 57 2.45 -9.78 10.94
N PHE A 58 2.19 -9.69 12.25
CA PHE A 58 3.11 -9.04 13.19
C PHE A 58 4.08 -10.07 13.80
N LEU A 59 5.32 -10.08 13.30
CA LEU A 59 6.35 -11.02 13.75
C LEU A 59 7.13 -10.41 14.92
N VAL A 60 6.70 -10.67 16.15
CA VAL A 60 7.40 -10.22 17.37
C VAL A 60 8.77 -10.90 17.45
N GLY A 61 9.84 -10.09 17.50
CA GLY A 61 11.21 -10.60 17.43
C GLY A 61 11.55 -11.25 16.08
N GLY A 62 10.84 -10.85 15.01
CA GLY A 62 10.81 -11.49 13.70
C GLY A 62 12.16 -11.73 13.02
N PRO A 63 12.13 -12.31 11.80
CA PRO A 63 13.34 -12.73 11.12
C PRO A 63 14.26 -11.53 10.86
N SER A 64 15.57 -11.75 11.00
CA SER A 64 16.58 -10.73 10.73
C SER A 64 16.39 -10.13 9.34
N GLN A 65 16.44 -8.80 9.24
CA GLN A 65 16.32 -8.09 7.96
C GLN A 65 17.45 -8.48 7.00
N LEU A 66 18.66 -8.72 7.55
CA LEU A 66 19.85 -9.14 6.82
C LEU A 66 19.71 -10.53 6.21
N ASP A 67 18.90 -11.39 6.83
CA ASP A 67 18.68 -12.77 6.39
C ASP A 67 17.50 -12.89 5.40
N THR A 68 16.73 -11.82 5.20
CA THR A 68 15.45 -11.84 4.49
C THR A 68 15.41 -10.97 3.24
N TRP A 69 15.15 -9.67 3.39
CA TRP A 69 14.84 -8.74 2.27
C TRP A 69 15.90 -7.64 2.04
N ASP A 70 16.86 -7.47 2.95
CA ASP A 70 17.94 -6.48 2.83
C ASP A 70 19.30 -7.08 3.19
N MET A 71 19.62 -8.16 2.47
CA MET A 71 20.92 -8.80 2.56
C MET A 71 22.01 -7.78 2.21
N LYS A 72 23.12 -7.80 2.94
CA LYS A 72 24.31 -6.97 2.67
C LYS A 72 25.40 -7.83 2.05
N PRO A 73 25.26 -8.29 0.80
CA PRO A 73 26.17 -9.28 0.21
C PRO A 73 27.63 -8.84 0.17
N ASN A 74 27.87 -7.52 0.14
CA ASN A 74 29.21 -6.92 0.10
C ASN A 74 29.81 -6.69 1.49
N ALA A 75 29.06 -6.90 2.57
CA ALA A 75 29.57 -6.79 3.93
C ALA A 75 30.39 -8.05 4.32
N PRO A 76 31.25 -7.96 5.34
CA PRO A 76 31.99 -9.12 5.86
C PRO A 76 31.06 -10.29 6.23
N ALA A 77 31.57 -11.51 6.16
CA ALA A 77 30.78 -12.73 6.40
C ALA A 77 30.15 -12.75 7.80
N GLU A 78 30.83 -12.14 8.77
CA GLU A 78 30.41 -12.00 10.17
C GLU A 78 29.22 -11.05 10.32
N VAL A 79 28.99 -10.16 9.35
CA VAL A 79 27.94 -9.14 9.37
C VAL A 79 26.75 -9.55 8.51
N ARG A 80 26.99 -10.05 7.29
CA ARG A 80 25.91 -10.30 6.31
C ARG A 80 25.09 -11.56 6.54
N GLY A 81 25.50 -12.41 7.50
CA GLY A 81 24.88 -13.71 7.74
C GLY A 81 25.28 -14.80 6.71
N PRO A 82 24.78 -16.02 6.91
CA PRO A 82 25.20 -17.19 6.13
C PRO A 82 24.52 -17.28 4.75
N TYR A 83 23.40 -16.59 4.56
CA TYR A 83 22.54 -16.73 3.39
C TYR A 83 23.08 -15.97 2.17
N ARG A 84 22.62 -16.40 0.98
CA ARG A 84 22.97 -15.79 -0.30
C ARG A 84 21.77 -15.13 -0.97
N PRO A 85 21.97 -13.98 -1.64
CA PRO A 85 20.92 -13.36 -2.43
C PRO A 85 20.61 -14.19 -3.68
N ILE A 86 19.34 -14.30 -4.01
CA ILE A 86 18.84 -14.85 -5.27
C ILE A 86 18.12 -13.74 -6.07
N PRO A 87 18.21 -13.78 -7.41
CA PRO A 87 17.46 -12.85 -8.25
C PRO A 87 15.95 -13.13 -8.16
N THR A 88 15.16 -12.07 -8.35
CA THR A 88 13.70 -12.19 -8.47
C THR A 88 13.24 -12.03 -9.92
N ASN A 89 11.94 -12.19 -10.18
CA ASN A 89 11.34 -11.89 -11.48
C ASN A 89 11.32 -10.38 -11.84
N VAL A 90 11.69 -9.50 -10.90
CA VAL A 90 11.84 -8.05 -11.13
C VAL A 90 13.34 -7.70 -11.14
N ALA A 91 13.80 -7.09 -12.23
CA ALA A 91 15.20 -6.70 -12.38
C ALA A 91 15.63 -5.72 -11.27
N GLY A 92 16.82 -5.95 -10.71
CA GLY A 92 17.38 -5.13 -9.63
C GLY A 92 16.87 -5.46 -8.22
N ILE A 93 15.88 -6.36 -8.08
CA ILE A 93 15.43 -6.85 -6.77
C ILE A 93 16.05 -8.23 -6.50
N GLN A 94 16.68 -8.35 -5.33
CA GLN A 94 17.21 -9.60 -4.79
C GLN A 94 16.61 -9.85 -3.41
N VAL A 95 16.37 -11.12 -3.09
CA VAL A 95 15.91 -11.58 -1.78
C VAL A 95 16.71 -12.79 -1.34
N SER A 96 16.59 -13.21 -0.09
CA SER A 96 17.28 -14.39 0.42
C SER A 96 16.84 -15.69 -0.25
N GLU A 97 17.80 -16.61 -0.41
CA GLU A 97 17.58 -17.95 -0.97
C GLU A 97 16.53 -18.77 -0.22
N ILE A 98 16.23 -18.42 1.04
CA ILE A 98 15.17 -19.03 1.85
C ILE A 98 13.75 -18.70 1.34
N PHE A 99 13.60 -17.72 0.44
CA PHE A 99 12.31 -17.29 -0.11
C PHE A 99 12.16 -17.52 -1.63
N PRO A 100 12.33 -18.75 -2.14
CA PRO A 100 12.28 -19.03 -3.57
C PRO A 100 10.91 -18.74 -4.19
N ARG A 101 9.82 -18.86 -3.40
CA ARG A 101 8.46 -18.53 -3.86
C ARG A 101 8.22 -17.02 -3.89
N MET A 102 8.74 -16.26 -2.93
CA MET A 102 8.64 -14.79 -2.95
C MET A 102 9.44 -14.21 -4.12
N ALA A 103 10.61 -14.79 -4.44
CA ALA A 103 11.40 -14.35 -5.59
C ALA A 103 10.63 -14.44 -6.92
N ARG A 104 9.66 -15.37 -7.05
CA ARG A 104 8.79 -15.49 -8.23
C ARG A 104 7.61 -14.51 -8.24
N HIS A 105 7.37 -13.79 -7.15
CA HIS A 105 6.22 -12.92 -6.94
C HIS A 105 6.64 -11.50 -6.55
N ALA A 106 7.87 -11.08 -6.88
CA ALA A 106 8.36 -9.74 -6.56
C ALA A 106 7.60 -8.63 -7.31
N ASP A 107 6.91 -8.98 -8.40
CA ASP A 107 5.96 -8.12 -9.12
C ASP A 107 4.63 -7.91 -8.37
N LYS A 108 4.36 -8.68 -7.31
CA LYS A 108 3.08 -8.71 -6.59
C LYS A 108 3.15 -8.14 -5.17
N TYR A 109 4.34 -7.76 -4.69
CA TYR A 109 4.49 -7.10 -3.41
C TYR A 109 5.40 -5.89 -3.53
N SER A 110 5.20 -4.94 -2.62
CA SER A 110 6.11 -3.81 -2.43
C SER A 110 6.98 -4.05 -1.22
N MET A 111 8.29 -3.89 -1.39
CA MET A 111 9.24 -3.94 -0.30
C MET A 111 9.49 -2.51 0.19
N VAL A 112 9.13 -2.24 1.45
CA VAL A 112 9.32 -0.93 2.07
C VAL A 112 10.59 -0.96 2.92
N ARG A 113 11.58 -0.14 2.55
CA ARG A 113 12.84 0.05 3.29
C ARG A 113 12.84 1.43 3.93
N SER A 114 12.12 1.57 5.05
CA SER A 114 11.88 2.86 5.70
C SER A 114 12.89 3.24 6.78
N VAL A 115 13.75 2.31 7.19
CA VAL A 115 14.76 2.51 8.25
C VAL A 115 16.13 2.09 7.70
N TYR A 116 17.12 2.95 7.91
CA TYR A 116 18.50 2.79 7.43
C TYR A 116 19.47 2.73 8.61
#